data_AF-A0A9J6GD19-F1
#
_entry.id   AF-A0A9J6GD19-F1
#
_cell.length_a   1.000
_cell.length_b   1.000
_cell.length_c   1.000
_cell.angle_alpha   90.00
_cell.angle_beta   90.00
_cell.angle_gamma   90.00
#
_symmetry.space_group_name_H-M   'P 1'
#
loop_
_entity.id
_entity.type
_entity.pdbx_description
1 polymer ?
#
loop_
_entity_poly.entity_id
_entity_poly.type
_entity_poly.pdbx_seq_one_letter_code
_entity_poly.pdbx_strand_id
1 'polypeptide(L)'
;MMLFEMYSDPKNKCYLLLLDHDLGEVQRVNKCCQALKQDPMKLFEDLMLLVKSTTAKVSLPTSRYDVLTVNINEHLNPNPYFRHRFETALRDACLPRDDEKELRLRSRRFIVELFNQLRQRLPENI
;
A
#
# COMPACT_ATOMS: atom_id res chain seq x y z
N MET A 1 -14.81 -1.93 24.05
CA MET A 1 -14.91 -2.82 22.88
C MET A 1 -14.32 -2.07 21.68
N MET A 2 -13.01 -1.83 21.67
CA MET A 2 -12.40 -0.79 20.81
C MET A 2 -12.40 -1.17 19.31
N LEU A 3 -12.28 -2.45 18.98
CA LEU A 3 -12.24 -2.94 17.60
C LEU A 3 -13.60 -2.86 16.91
N PHE A 4 -14.68 -3.12 17.65
CA PHE A 4 -16.06 -3.01 17.15
C PHE A 4 -16.44 -1.55 16.90
N GLU A 5 -16.07 -0.65 17.81
CA GLU A 5 -16.29 0.79 17.65
C GLU A 5 -15.51 1.33 16.43
N MET A 6 -14.27 0.86 16.22
CA MET A 6 -13.50 1.20 15.01
C MET A 6 -14.15 0.68 13.72
N TYR A 7 -14.73 -0.52 13.72
CA TYR A 7 -15.43 -1.06 12.56
C TYR A 7 -16.81 -0.44 12.31
N SER A 8 -17.42 0.15 13.35
CA SER A 8 -18.73 0.80 13.28
C SER A 8 -18.66 2.17 12.59
N ASP A 9 -17.50 2.83 12.61
CA ASP A 9 -17.27 4.05 11.85
C ASP A 9 -16.97 3.71 10.36
N PRO A 10 -17.77 4.20 9.40
CA PRO A 10 -17.59 3.88 7.98
C PRO A 10 -16.23 4.32 7.41
N LYS A 11 -15.68 5.45 7.86
CA LYS A 11 -14.38 5.99 7.41
C LYS A 11 -13.25 5.09 7.90
N ASN A 12 -13.31 4.67 9.17
CA ASN A 12 -12.35 3.73 9.75
C ASN A 12 -12.43 2.36 9.09
N LYS A 13 -13.63 1.85 8.82
CA LYS A 13 -13.83 0.59 8.08
C LYS A 13 -13.15 0.64 6.71
N CYS A 14 -13.34 1.72 5.94
CA CYS A 14 -12.67 1.89 4.65
C CYS A 14 -11.14 1.86 4.80
N TYR A 15 -10.60 2.61 5.77
CA TYR A 15 -9.16 2.65 6.01
C TYR A 15 -8.60 1.29 6.45
N LEU A 16 -9.32 0.58 7.33
CA LEU A 16 -8.93 -0.76 7.78
C LEU A 16 -8.90 -1.78 6.64
N LEU A 17 -9.82 -1.71 5.68
CA LEU A 17 -9.80 -2.57 4.49
C LEU A 17 -8.55 -2.35 3.63
N LEU A 18 -8.06 -1.11 3.56
CA LEU A 18 -6.80 -0.79 2.89
C LEU A 18 -5.61 -1.36 3.66
N LEU A 19 -5.56 -1.11 4.98
CA LEU A 19 -4.49 -1.60 5.84
C LEU A 19 -4.40 -3.13 5.87
N ASP A 20 -5.52 -3.83 6.05
CA ASP A 20 -5.59 -5.29 6.08
C ASP A 20 -4.98 -5.91 4.82
N HIS A 21 -5.34 -5.35 3.67
CA HIS A 21 -4.79 -5.78 2.40
C HIS A 21 -3.27 -5.55 2.31
N ASP A 22 -2.83 -4.29 2.50
CA ASP A 22 -1.43 -3.91 2.24
C ASP A 22 -0.47 -4.49 3.28
N LEU A 23 -0.87 -4.51 4.55
CA LEU A 23 -0.08 -5.14 5.61
C LEU A 23 -0.10 -6.67 5.49
N GLY A 24 -1.17 -7.26 4.96
CA GLY A 24 -1.22 -8.69 4.64
C GLY A 24 -0.16 -9.11 3.62
N GLU A 25 0.04 -8.32 2.56
CA GLU A 25 1.10 -8.57 1.56
C GLU A 25 2.50 -8.44 2.18
N VAL A 26 2.72 -7.40 2.99
CA VAL A 26 3.99 -7.19 3.70
C VAL A 26 4.27 -8.33 4.68
N GLN A 27 3.27 -8.76 5.43
CA GLN A 27 3.40 -9.86 6.38
C GLN A 27 3.69 -11.18 5.67
N ARG A 28 3.09 -11.42 4.49
CA ARG A 28 3.40 -12.59 3.66
C ARG A 28 4.88 -12.63 3.30
N VAL A 29 5.42 -11.53 2.76
CA VAL A 29 6.84 -11.44 2.37
C VAL A 29 7.75 -11.56 3.60
N ASN A 30 7.42 -10.89 4.72
CA ASN A 30 8.20 -11.01 5.96
C ASN A 30 8.25 -12.45 6.49
N LYS A 31 7.15 -13.21 6.41
CA LYS A 31 7.14 -14.63 6.79
C LYS A 31 8.02 -15.47 5.87
N CYS A 32 8.03 -15.14 4.57
CA CYS A 32 8.96 -15.76 3.64
C CYS A 32 10.41 -15.50 4.08
N CYS A 33 10.79 -14.25 4.40
CA CYS A 33 12.13 -13.89 4.92
C CYS A 33 12.58 -14.71 6.14
N GLN A 34 11.63 -15.13 6.97
CA GLN A 34 11.90 -15.83 8.24
C GLN A 34 11.98 -17.36 8.10
N ALA A 35 11.76 -17.91 6.89
CA ALA A 35 11.76 -19.35 6.69
C ALA A 35 13.18 -19.95 6.75
N LEU A 36 13.35 -21.04 7.51
CA LEU A 36 14.58 -21.83 7.52
C LEU A 36 14.80 -22.43 6.11
N LYS A 37 15.85 -22.00 5.40
CA LYS A 37 16.22 -22.37 4.00
C LYS A 37 15.48 -21.59 2.90
N GLN A 38 15.55 -20.26 2.96
CA GLN A 38 15.09 -19.44 1.85
C GLN A 38 16.20 -19.18 0.83
N ASP A 39 15.84 -19.23 -0.45
CA ASP A 39 16.71 -18.80 -1.55
C ASP A 39 16.79 -17.25 -1.54
N PRO A 40 18.00 -16.67 -1.36
CA PRO A 40 18.19 -15.23 -1.33
C PRO A 40 17.70 -14.51 -2.60
N MET A 41 17.82 -15.15 -3.76
CA MET A 41 17.38 -14.57 -5.04
C MET A 41 15.86 -14.52 -5.11
N LYS A 42 15.18 -15.59 -4.70
CA LYS A 42 13.72 -15.63 -4.61
C LYS A 42 13.18 -14.63 -3.60
N LEU A 43 13.87 -14.46 -2.47
CA LEU A 43 13.48 -13.47 -1.47
C LEU A 43 13.57 -12.04 -2.04
N PHE A 44 14.65 -11.76 -2.77
CA PHE A 44 14.84 -10.48 -3.43
C PHE A 44 13.74 -10.23 -4.48
N GLU A 45 13.41 -11.23 -5.30
CA GLU A 45 12.30 -11.14 -6.27
C GLU A 45 10.95 -10.88 -5.60
N ASP A 46 10.64 -11.57 -4.50
CA ASP A 46 9.41 -11.37 -3.73
C ASP A 46 9.32 -9.95 -3.14
N LEU A 47 10.43 -9.42 -2.62
CA LEU A 47 10.51 -8.05 -2.10
C LEU A 47 10.39 -7.02 -3.23
N MET A 48 11.04 -7.25 -4.37
CA MET A 48 10.93 -6.40 -5.56
C MET A 48 9.51 -6.36 -6.10
N LEU A 49 8.82 -7.50 -6.12
CA LEU A 49 7.43 -7.60 -6.53
C LEU A 49 6.53 -6.81 -5.57
N LEU A 50 6.76 -6.90 -4.26
CA LEU A 50 6.03 -6.13 -3.26
C LEU A 50 6.26 -4.62 -3.41
N VAL A 51 7.50 -4.20 -3.64
CA VAL A 51 7.83 -2.79 -3.90
C VAL A 51 7.11 -2.28 -5.15
N LYS A 52 7.19 -3.03 -6.26
CA LYS A 52 6.49 -2.66 -7.52
C LYS A 52 4.98 -2.62 -7.35
N SER A 53 4.39 -3.62 -6.69
CA SER A 53 2.94 -3.68 -6.50
C SER A 53 2.42 -2.58 -5.57
N THR A 54 3.19 -2.22 -4.54
CA THR A 54 2.87 -1.13 -3.61
C THR A 54 2.87 0.21 -4.33
N THR A 55 3.91 0.45 -5.15
CA THR A 55 4.04 1.71 -5.89
C THR A 55 2.99 1.84 -6.98
N ALA A 56 2.66 0.74 -7.70
CA ALA A 56 1.63 0.73 -8.74
C ALA A 56 0.23 1.18 -8.26
N LYS A 57 -0.09 1.01 -6.96
CA LYS A 57 -1.38 1.44 -6.38
C LYS A 57 -1.54 2.96 -6.36
N VAL A 58 -0.44 3.70 -6.27
CA VAL A 58 -0.45 5.17 -6.15
C VAL A 58 0.17 5.88 -7.35
N SER A 59 0.74 5.14 -8.29
CA SER A 59 1.39 5.69 -9.48
C SER A 59 0.42 5.89 -10.64
N LEU A 60 0.76 6.79 -11.56
CA LEU A 60 0.13 6.85 -12.87
C LEU A 60 0.43 5.55 -13.65
N PRO A 61 -0.59 4.84 -14.20
CA PRO A 61 -0.41 3.60 -14.96
C PRO A 61 0.48 3.76 -16.20
N THR A 62 0.54 4.97 -16.75
CA THR A 62 1.33 5.31 -17.94
C THR A 62 2.78 5.69 -17.60
N SER A 63 3.10 5.88 -16.33
CA SER A 63 4.43 6.28 -15.91
C SER A 63 5.39 5.10 -16.00
N ARG A 64 6.45 5.24 -16.81
CA ARG A 64 7.55 4.28 -16.89
C ARG A 64 8.75 4.86 -16.19
N TYR A 65 9.03 4.36 -14.99
CA TYR A 65 10.18 4.75 -14.21
C TYR A 65 10.70 3.54 -13.44
N ASP A 66 11.98 3.60 -13.09
CA ASP A 66 12.56 2.62 -12.18
C ASP A 66 12.25 3.01 -10.74
N VAL A 67 11.47 2.14 -10.09
CA VAL A 67 10.98 2.31 -8.72
C VAL A 67 12.14 2.38 -7.70
N LEU A 68 13.31 1.85 -8.04
CA LEU A 68 14.48 1.85 -7.17
C LEU A 68 15.26 3.15 -7.17
N THR A 69 15.22 3.90 -8.27
CA THR A 69 16.09 5.06 -8.49
C THR A 69 15.33 6.38 -8.44
N VAL A 70 14.04 6.37 -8.77
CA VAL A 70 13.26 7.59 -8.94
C VAL A 70 12.51 8.02 -7.68
N ASN A 71 12.26 9.33 -7.57
CA ASN A 71 11.37 9.91 -6.58
C ASN A 71 9.90 9.65 -6.98
N ILE A 72 9.25 8.69 -6.32
CA ILE A 72 7.87 8.30 -6.65
C ILE A 72 6.85 9.44 -6.50
N ASN A 73 7.17 10.48 -5.71
CA ASN A 73 6.29 11.62 -5.49
C ASN A 73 5.96 12.37 -6.79
N GLU A 74 6.85 12.32 -7.78
CA GLU A 74 6.69 12.97 -9.09
C GLU A 74 5.77 12.18 -10.04
N HIS A 75 5.46 10.92 -9.69
CA HIS A 75 4.67 10.00 -10.52
C HIS A 75 3.34 9.60 -9.88
N LEU A 76 2.94 10.28 -8.81
CA LEU A 76 1.70 9.97 -8.09
C LEU A 76 0.47 10.28 -8.95
N ASN A 77 -0.45 9.34 -9.01
CA ASN A 77 -1.78 9.56 -9.54
C ASN A 77 -2.56 10.48 -8.59
N PRO A 78 -3.14 11.59 -9.08
CA PRO A 78 -3.96 12.47 -8.25
C PRO A 78 -5.21 11.78 -7.71
N ASN A 79 -5.75 10.79 -8.42
CA ASN A 79 -6.89 9.99 -7.99
C ASN A 79 -6.59 8.48 -8.15
N PRO A 80 -5.82 7.89 -7.23
CA PRO A 80 -5.47 6.49 -7.30
C PRO A 80 -6.67 5.59 -7.01
N TYR A 81 -6.78 4.51 -7.76
CA TYR A 81 -7.69 3.41 -7.47
C TYR A 81 -6.98 2.44 -6.52
N PHE A 82 -7.44 2.37 -5.26
CA PHE A 82 -6.72 1.57 -4.27
C PHE A 82 -7.00 0.07 -4.40
N ARG A 83 -8.28 -0.31 -4.57
CA ARG A 83 -8.77 -1.67 -4.89
C ARG A 83 -10.29 -1.73 -4.79
N HIS A 84 -10.88 -2.77 -5.39
CA HIS A 84 -12.32 -2.95 -5.43
C HIS A 84 -12.98 -2.88 -4.04
N ARG A 85 -12.48 -3.64 -3.05
CA ARG A 85 -13.08 -3.66 -1.71
C ARG A 85 -13.08 -2.29 -1.02
N PHE A 86 -12.00 -1.53 -1.18
CA PHE A 86 -11.91 -0.17 -0.67
C PHE A 86 -12.91 0.75 -1.37
N GLU A 87 -12.96 0.72 -2.70
CA GLU A 87 -13.85 1.58 -3.49
C GLU A 87 -15.33 1.24 -3.28
N THR A 88 -15.68 -0.04 -3.10
CA THR A 88 -17.02 -0.46 -2.72
C THR A 88 -17.38 0.06 -1.33
N ALA A 89 -16.50 -0.14 -0.34
CA ALA A 89 -16.77 0.34 1.02
C ALA A 89 -16.89 1.86 1.09
N LEU A 90 -16.09 2.59 0.31
CA LEU A 90 -16.14 4.04 0.20
C LEU A 90 -17.48 4.52 -0.38
N ARG A 91 -17.95 3.82 -1.43
CA ARG A 91 -19.26 4.08 -2.06
C ARG A 91 -20.40 3.80 -1.09
N ASP A 92 -20.34 2.69 -0.37
CA ASP A 92 -21.38 2.28 0.59
C ASP A 92 -21.41 3.20 1.82
N ALA A 93 -20.26 3.76 2.20
CA ALA A 93 -20.14 4.68 3.32
C ALA A 93 -20.77 6.05 3.07
N CYS A 94 -21.03 6.42 1.80
CA CYS A 94 -21.63 7.70 1.39
C CYS A 94 -21.02 8.91 2.12
N LEU A 95 -19.69 8.93 2.27
CA LEU A 95 -18.99 9.96 3.04
C LEU A 95 -19.15 11.35 2.41
N PRO A 96 -19.16 12.42 3.24
CA PRO A 96 -19.02 13.78 2.72
C PRO A 96 -17.76 13.92 1.86
N ARG A 97 -17.83 14.75 0.83
CA ARG A 97 -16.75 14.91 -0.15
C ARG A 97 -15.39 15.23 0.48
N ASP A 98 -15.37 16.03 1.54
CA ASP A 98 -14.13 16.42 2.22
C ASP A 98 -13.56 15.28 3.07
N ASP A 99 -14.42 14.46 3.68
CA ASP A 99 -14.00 13.25 4.40
C ASP A 99 -13.44 12.18 3.45
N GLU A 100 -14.06 12.01 2.28
CA GLU A 100 -13.57 11.10 1.25
C GLU A 100 -12.18 11.55 0.75
N LYS A 101 -12.02 12.84 0.45
CA LYS A 101 -10.73 13.41 0.02
C LYS A 101 -9.65 13.20 1.08
N GLU A 102 -9.94 13.48 2.34
CA GLU A 102 -8.98 13.30 3.43
C GLU A 102 -8.62 11.83 3.60
N LEU A 103 -9.60 10.93 3.52
CA LEU A 103 -9.36 9.49 3.57
C LEU A 103 -8.47 9.02 2.41
N ARG A 104 -8.75 9.44 1.17
CA ARG A 104 -7.89 9.12 0.02
C ARG A 104 -6.48 9.69 0.17
N LEU A 105 -6.35 10.92 0.67
CA LEU A 105 -5.05 11.55 0.93
C LEU A 105 -4.27 10.76 1.98
N ARG A 106 -4.92 10.37 3.08
CA ARG A 106 -4.33 9.55 4.14
C ARG A 106 -3.88 8.18 3.62
N SER A 107 -4.73 7.49 2.85
CA SER A 107 -4.42 6.21 2.21
C SER A 107 -3.21 6.32 1.27
N ARG A 108 -3.16 7.39 0.46
CA ARG A 108 -2.01 7.65 -0.43
C ARG A 108 -0.72 7.86 0.37
N ARG A 109 -0.77 8.69 1.43
CA ARG A 109 0.39 8.93 2.31
C ARG A 109 0.89 7.63 2.94
N PHE A 110 -0.03 6.78 3.42
CA PHE A 110 0.34 5.48 3.97
C PHE A 110 1.10 4.61 2.97
N ILE A 111 0.62 4.50 1.73
CA ILE A 111 1.28 3.69 0.71
C ILE A 111 2.65 4.25 0.33
N VAL A 112 2.78 5.57 0.22
CA VAL A 112 4.08 6.24 -0.05
C VAL A 112 5.07 5.97 1.09
N GLU A 113 4.63 6.07 2.34
CA GLU A 113 5.47 5.80 3.49
C GLU A 113 5.86 4.32 3.58
N LEU A 114 4.91 3.42 3.32
CA LEU A 114 5.17 1.98 3.25
C LEU A 114 6.19 1.66 2.16
N PHE A 115 6.07 2.28 0.98
CA PHE A 115 7.06 2.15 -0.08
C PHE A 115 8.46 2.59 0.39
N ASN A 116 8.58 3.75 1.04
CA ASN A 116 9.87 4.25 1.54
C ASN A 116 10.50 3.26 2.54
N GLN A 117 9.69 2.71 3.45
CA GLN A 117 10.14 1.71 4.42
C GLN A 117 10.56 0.39 3.77
N LEU A 118 9.84 -0.05 2.72
CA LEU A 118 10.22 -1.24 1.95
C LEU A 118 11.51 -1.02 1.16
N ARG A 119 11.68 0.18 0.58
CA ARG A 119 12.89 0.55 -0.15
C ARG A 119 14.13 0.57 0.75
N GLN A 120 14.01 1.07 1.99
CA GLN A 120 15.10 1.04 2.98
C GLN A 120 15.56 -0.37 3.35
N ARG A 121 14.74 -1.40 3.13
CA ARG A 121 15.09 -2.80 3.39
C ARG A 121 15.82 -3.47 2.23
N LEU A 122 15.92 -2.80 1.08
CA LEU A 122 16.74 -3.28 -0.02
C LEU A 122 18.22 -2.97 0.29
N PRO A 123 19.15 -3.88 -0.03
CA PRO A 123 20.57 -3.64 0.18
C PRO A 123 21.04 -2.42 -0.64
N GLU A 124 21.92 -1.59 -0.06
CA GLU A 124 22.47 -0.37 -0.69
C GLU A 124 23.32 -0.65 -1.95
N ASN A 125 23.70 -1.91 -2.18
CA ASN A 125 24.62 -2.34 -3.24
C ASN A 125 23.92 -2.93 -4.48
N ILE A 126 22.87 -2.28 -4.97
CA ILE A 126 22.24 -2.62 -6.26
C ILE A 126 22.58 -1.55 -7.29
#